data_AF-A0A4V2EA74-F1
#
_entry.id   AF-A0A4V2EA74-F1
#
_cell.length_a   1.000
_cell.length_b   1.000
_cell.length_c   1.000
_cell.angle_alpha   90.00
_cell.angle_beta   90.00
_cell.angle_gamma   90.00
#
_symmetry.space_group_name_H-M   'P 1'
#
loop_
_entity.id
_entity.type
_entity.pdbx_description
1 polymer ?
#
loop_
_entity_poly.entity_id
_entity_poly.type
_entity_poly.pdbx_seq_one_letter_code
_entity_poly.pdbx_strand_id
1 'polypeptide(L)' 'MPDATAGLVHADPAKGRVMAYFRRLVADGHAEWQMLENGDIRLRFRTGETYLLAKTTIIRIA' A
#
# COMPACT_ATOMS: atom_id res chain seq x y z
N MET A 1 23.10 -2.21 4.23
CA MET A 1 22.21 -1.08 4.54
C MET A 1 20.79 -1.65 4.64
N PRO A 2 20.13 -1.64 5.80
CA PRO A 2 18.82 -2.27 5.92
C PRO A 2 17.73 -1.30 5.43
N ASP A 3 17.17 -1.66 4.27
CA ASP A 3 15.75 -1.61 3.93
C ASP A 3 14.87 -0.69 4.80
N ALA A 4 14.65 0.53 4.34
CA ALA A 4 13.71 1.49 4.94
C ALA A 4 12.25 0.97 4.98
N THR A 5 11.96 -0.13 4.28
CA THR A 5 10.66 -0.83 4.32
C THR A 5 10.49 -1.63 5.61
N ALA A 6 11.55 -2.19 6.18
CA ALA A 6 11.49 -3.03 7.38
C ALA A 6 10.99 -2.27 8.62
N GLY A 7 11.33 -0.99 8.74
CA GLY A 7 10.87 -0.14 9.86
C GLY A 7 9.35 0.10 9.88
N LEU A 8 8.69 0.06 8.72
CA LEU A 8 7.24 0.23 8.60
C LEU A 8 6.45 -1.07 8.85
N VAL A 9 7.10 -2.23 8.70
CA VAL A 9 6.50 -3.56 8.90
C VAL A 9 6.48 -3.94 10.39
N HIS A 10 7.40 -3.41 11.20
CA HIS A 10 7.53 -3.80 12.61
C HIS A 10 6.46 -3.18 13.55
N ALA A 11 5.79 -2.10 13.15
CA ALA A 11 4.85 -1.40 14.02
C ALA A 11 3.49 -2.11 14.15
N ASP A 12 3.03 -2.84 13.12
CA ASP A 12 1.69 -3.43 13.11
C ASP A 12 1.64 -4.73 12.27
N PRO A 13 1.44 -5.91 12.89
CA PRO A 13 1.29 -7.17 12.15
C PRO A 13 0.07 -7.14 11.22
N ALA A 14 -0.96 -6.36 11.55
CA ALA A 14 -2.11 -6.11 10.68
C ALA A 14 -1.68 -5.38 9.39
N LYS A 15 -0.80 -4.38 9.50
CA LYS A 15 -0.30 -3.61 8.35
C LYS A 15 0.57 -4.46 7.43
N GLY A 16 1.40 -5.35 7.99
CA GLY A 16 2.16 -6.32 7.21
C GLY A 16 1.27 -7.23 6.37
N ARG A 17 0.14 -7.71 6.93
CA ARG A 17 -0.86 -8.51 6.20
C ARG A 17 -1.54 -7.70 5.10
N VAL A 18 -1.92 -6.46 5.39
CA VAL A 18 -2.57 -5.58 4.42
C VAL A 18 -1.63 -5.25 3.26
N MET A 19 -0.35 -4.95 3.53
CA MET A 19 0.66 -4.73 2.48
C MET A 19 0.90 -5.99 1.64
N ALA A 20 0.95 -7.17 2.24
CA ALA A 20 1.07 -8.43 1.50
C ALA A 20 -0.16 -8.69 0.60
N TYR A 21 -1.36 -8.38 1.10
CA TYR A 21 -2.60 -8.50 0.33
C TYR A 21 -2.63 -7.54 -0.86
N PHE A 22 -2.26 -6.27 -0.65
CA PHE A 22 -2.16 -5.30 -1.74
C PHE A 22 -1.08 -5.64 -2.76
N ARG A 23 0.10 -6.12 -2.34
CA ARG A 23 1.11 -6.63 -3.27
C ARG A 23 0.58 -7.77 -4.14
N ARG A 24 -0.23 -8.67 -3.56
CA ARG A 24 -0.86 -9.76 -4.31
C ARG A 24 -1.86 -9.22 -5.34
N LEU A 25 -2.70 -8.27 -4.96
CA LEU A 25 -3.64 -7.60 -5.88
C LEU A 25 -2.93 -6.90 -7.05
N VAL A 26 -1.77 -6.28 -6.79
CA VAL A 26 -0.95 -5.64 -7.82
C VAL A 26 -0.30 -6.68 -8.73
N ALA A 27 0.26 -7.75 -8.16
CA ALA A 27 0.85 -8.85 -8.92
C ALA A 27 -0.16 -9.57 -9.82
N ASP A 28 -1.41 -9.66 -9.37
CA ASP A 28 -2.52 -10.23 -10.14
C ASP A 28 -3.04 -9.27 -11.23
N GLY A 29 -2.57 -8.02 -11.25
CA GLY A 29 -2.99 -6.99 -12.21
C GLY A 29 -4.38 -6.40 -11.92
N HIS A 30 -4.94 -6.67 -10.73
CA HIS A 30 -6.19 -6.08 -10.27
C HIS A 30 -6.03 -4.64 -9.80
N ALA A 31 -4.84 -4.26 -9.35
CA ALA A 31 -4.53 -2.92 -8.90
C ALA A 31 -3.15 -2.45 -9.36
N GLU A 32 -2.94 -1.15 -9.39
CA GLU A 32 -1.65 -0.52 -9.61
C GLU A 32 -1.24 0.24 -8.36
N TRP A 33 -0.02 0.01 -7.88
CA TRP A 33 0.57 0.81 -6.80
C TRP A 33 1.47 1.91 -7.36
N GLN A 34 1.40 3.08 -6.75
CA GLN A 34 2.25 4.22 -7.10
C GLN A 34 2.71 4.88 -5.81
N MET A 35 4.02 4.91 -5.60
CA MET A 35 4.60 5.67 -4.50
C MET A 35 4.54 7.16 -4.86
N LEU A 36 3.93 7.95 -4.00
CA LEU A 36 3.90 9.40 -4.12
C LEU A 36 5.19 9.99 -3.52
N GLU A 37 5.56 11.18 -3.96
CA GLU A 37 6.75 11.89 -3.45
C GLU A 37 6.68 12.17 -1.94
N ASN A 38 5.46 12.23 -1.39
CA ASN A 38 5.23 12.40 0.05
C ASN A 38 5.55 11.14 0.89
N GLY A 39 5.87 10.02 0.24
CA GLY A 39 6.09 8.71 0.89
C GLY A 39 4.80 7.92 1.15
N ASP A 40 3.65 8.46 0.75
CA ASP A 40 2.38 7.75 0.72
C ASP A 40 2.30 6.83 -0.50
N ILE A 41 1.50 5.77 -0.40
CA ILE A 41 1.32 4.80 -1.49
C ILE A 41 -0.11 4.95 -2.01
N ARG A 42 -0.26 5.35 -3.26
CA ARG A 42 -1.54 5.32 -3.97
C ARG A 42 -1.75 3.95 -4.58
N LEU A 43 -2.93 3.39 -4.37
CA LEU A 43 -3.35 2.13 -4.95
C LEU A 43 -4.60 2.38 -5.79
N ARG A 44 -4.52 2.10 -7.09
CA ARG A 44 -5.61 2.25 -8.04
C ARG A 44 -6.12 0.88 -8.44
N PHE A 45 -7.35 0.54 -8.08
CA PHE A 45 -7.98 -0.68 -8.54
C PHE A 45 -8.51 -0.51 -9.96
N ARG A 46 -8.51 -1.61 -10.73
CA ARG A 46 -9.20 -1.68 -12.03
C ARG A 46 -10.72 -1.52 -11.91
N THR A 47 -11.28 -1.74 -10.73
CA THR A 47 -12.71 -1.49 -10.45
C THR A 47 -13.07 0.00 -10.48
N GLY A 48 -12.08 0.90 -10.54
CA GLY A 48 -12.26 2.36 -10.50
C GLY A 48 -12.02 2.94 -9.12
N GLU A 49 -11.91 2.08 -8.09
CA GLU A 49 -11.67 2.50 -6.72
C GLU A 49 -10.22 2.91 -6.53
N THR A 50 -10.00 3.96 -5.76
CA THR A 50 -8.64 4.42 -5.46
C THR A 50 -8.46 4.57 -3.96
N TYR A 51 -7.39 3.98 -3.46
CA TYR A 51 -7.00 4.03 -2.06
C TYR A 51 -5.65 4.73 -1.92
N LEU A 52 -5.48 5.44 -0.82
CA LEU A 52 -4.24 6.08 -0.41
C LEU A 52 -3.82 5.44 0.90
N LEU A 53 -2.74 4.70 0.86
CA LEU A 53 -2.06 4.17 2.03
C LEU A 53 -1.11 5.25 2.54
N ALA A 54 -1.57 5.99 3.54
CA ALA A 54 -0.73 6.85 4.34
C ALA A 54 0.05 6.02 5.39
N LYS A 55 0.98 6.69 6.07
CA LYS A 55 1.90 6.08 7.06
C LYS A 55 1.23 5.12 8.06
N THR A 56 0.01 5.43 8.50
CA THR A 56 -0.77 4.64 9.48
C THR A 56 -2.23 4.42 9.08
N THR A 57 -2.68 4.96 7.95
CA THR A 57 -4.10 5.03 7.60
C THR A 57 -4.31 4.69 6.14
N ILE A 58 -5.40 3.98 5.84
CA ILE A 58 -5.82 3.65 4.48
C ILE A 58 -7.06 4.48 4.19
N ILE A 59 -6.97 5.35 3.19
CA ILE A 59 -8.01 6.31 2.84
C ILE A 59 -8.56 5.92 1.48
N ARG A 60 -9.86 5.67 1.37
CA ARG A 60 -10.53 5.51 0.07
C ARG A 60 -10.87 6.90 -0.47
N ILE A 61 -10.36 7.23 -1.65
CA ILE A 61 -10.52 8.56 -2.27
C ILE A 61 -11.47 8.57 -3.48
N ALA A 62 -11.81 7.40 -4.04
CA ALA A 62 -12.79 7.23 -5.12
C ALA A 62 -13.44 5.85 -5.04
#